data_AF-A0A850QPE3-F1
#
_entry.id   AF-A0A850QPE3-F1
#
_cell.length_a   1.000
_cell.length_b   1.000
_cell.length_c   1.000
_cell.angle_alpha   90.00
_cell.angle_beta   90.00
_cell.angle_gamma   90.00
#
_symmetry.space_group_name_H-M   'P 1'
#
loop_
_entity.id
_entity.type
_entity.pdbx_description
1 polymer ?
#
loop_
_entity_poly.entity_id
_entity_poly.type
_entity_poly.pdbx_seq_one_letter_code
_entity_poly.pdbx_strand_id
1 'polypeptide(L)' 'MSNDSQYIDSYYQATINAIPEQPQLDQSIEADVCVIGGGMTGLNAAIELRKKGYSVVVLESQR' A
#
# COMPACT_ATOMS: atom_id res chain seq x y z
N MET A 1 -8.58 19.35 -9.06
CA MET A 1 -7.82 18.83 -10.20
C MET A 1 -7.71 17.32 -10.03
N SER A 2 -8.56 16.58 -10.72
CA SER A 2 -8.55 15.12 -10.76
C SER A 2 -7.33 14.66 -11.56
N ASN A 3 -6.34 14.13 -10.87
CA ASN A 3 -5.22 13.45 -11.52
C ASN A 3 -5.64 11.99 -11.67
N ASP A 4 -6.41 11.70 -12.73
CA ASP A 4 -6.72 10.33 -13.10
C ASP A 4 -5.40 9.68 -13.51
N SER A 5 -4.81 8.90 -12.60
CA SER A 5 -3.69 8.01 -12.87
C SER A 5 -4.09 7.11 -14.03
N GLN A 6 -3.66 7.47 -15.25
CA GLN A 6 -3.84 6.67 -16.46
C GLN A 6 -3.19 5.31 -16.22
N TYR A 7 -4.00 4.36 -15.78
CA TYR A 7 -3.55 3.02 -15.45
C TYR A 7 -3.18 2.32 -16.76
N ILE A 8 -1.96 1.80 -16.83
CA ILE A 8 -1.41 1.21 -18.04
C ILE A 8 -2.18 -0.07 -18.36
N ASP A 9 -2.78 -0.14 -19.55
CA ASP A 9 -3.37 -1.37 -20.09
C ASP A 9 -2.25 -2.42 -20.25
N SER A 10 -2.20 -3.35 -19.30
CA SER A 10 -1.10 -4.28 -19.12
C SER A 10 -1.64 -5.65 -18.75
N TYR A 11 -0.88 -6.69 -19.10
CA TYR A 11 -1.21 -8.07 -18.72
C TYR A 11 -1.46 -8.19 -17.21
N TYR A 12 -0.65 -7.51 -16.38
CA TYR A 12 -0.82 -7.50 -14.93
C TYR A 12 -2.20 -6.96 -14.51
N GLN A 13 -2.66 -5.87 -15.11
CA GLN A 13 -3.99 -5.29 -14.84
C GLN A 13 -5.13 -6.19 -15.34
N ALA A 14 -4.91 -6.94 -16.42
CA ALA A 14 -5.91 -7.87 -16.95
C ALA A 14 -6.05 -9.15 -16.10
N THR A 15 -5.00 -9.54 -15.36
CA THR A 15 -4.96 -10.81 -14.64
C THR A 15 -4.90 -10.69 -13.12
N ILE A 16 -4.85 -9.48 -12.58
CA ILE A 16 -4.85 -9.23 -11.14
C ILE A 16 -6.13 -9.75 -10.49
N ASN A 17 -5.96 -10.45 -9.36
CA ASN A 17 -7.07 -10.84 -8.50
C ASN A 17 -7.80 -9.60 -7.95
N ALA A 18 -9.03 -9.77 -7.49
CA ALA A 18 -9.75 -8.70 -6.81
C ALA A 18 -8.89 -8.10 -5.68
N ILE A 19 -8.59 -6.80 -5.78
CA ILE A 19 -7.84 -6.06 -4.77
C ILE A 19 -8.78 -5.86 -3.57
N PRO A 20 -8.34 -6.17 -2.33
CA PRO A 20 -9.12 -5.90 -1.13
C PRO A 20 -9.46 -4.41 -1.01
N GLU A 21 -10.56 -4.10 -0.34
CA GLU A 21 -10.89 -2.71 -0.02
C GLU A 21 -9.79 -2.11 0.88
N GLN A 22 -9.32 -0.92 0.51
CA GLN A 22 -8.32 -0.15 1.24
C GLN A 22 -9.01 1.12 1.77
N PRO A 23 -9.68 1.03 2.95
CA PRO A 23 -10.40 2.16 3.48
C PRO A 23 -9.45 3.31 3.83
N GLN A 24 -9.97 4.53 3.77
CA GLN A 24 -9.24 5.67 4.28
C GLN A 24 -9.01 5.52 5.78
N LEU A 25 -7.86 5.98 6.25
CA LEU A 25 -7.55 6.01 7.67
C LEU A 25 -8.44 7.02 8.38
N ASP A 26 -9.34 6.54 9.22
CA ASP A 26 -10.33 7.32 9.97
C ASP A 26 -10.05 7.39 11.48
N GLN A 27 -9.03 6.64 11.93
CA GLN A 27 -8.68 6.48 13.33
C GLN A 27 -7.16 6.48 13.53
N SER A 28 -6.74 6.70 14.76
CA SER A 28 -5.33 6.53 15.13
C SER A 28 -4.98 5.05 15.20
N ILE A 29 -3.89 4.65 14.53
CA ILE A 29 -3.33 3.31 14.62
C ILE A 29 -1.94 3.40 15.26
N GLU A 30 -1.72 2.61 16.29
CA GLU A 30 -0.40 2.43 16.90
C GLU A 30 0.34 1.27 16.21
N ALA A 31 1.61 1.51 15.88
CA ALA A 31 2.50 0.52 15.32
C ALA A 31 3.95 0.89 15.65
N ASP A 32 4.85 -0.09 15.61
CA ASP A 32 6.28 0.13 15.81
C ASP A 32 6.86 0.96 14.66
N VAL A 33 6.35 0.77 13.43
CA VAL A 33 6.79 1.50 12.23
C VAL A 33 5.61 1.88 11.33
N CYS A 34 5.61 3.13 10.86
CA CYS A 34 4.72 3.61 9.80
C CYS A 34 5.54 3.85 8.52
N VAL A 35 5.13 3.22 7.42
CA VAL A 35 5.73 3.38 6.08
C VAL A 35 4.80 4.25 5.23
N ILE A 36 5.34 5.32 4.68
CA ILE A 36 4.62 6.22 3.77
C ILE A 36 4.97 5.85 2.32
N GLY A 37 3.96 5.41 1.56
CA GLY A 37 4.05 4.98 0.17
C GLY A 37 3.95 3.45 0.00
N GLY A 38 2.97 3.01 -0.78
CA GLY A 38 2.68 1.61 -1.15
C GLY A 38 3.39 1.14 -2.42
N GLY A 39 4.42 1.85 -2.88
CA GLY A 39 5.25 1.42 -4.00
C GLY A 39 6.18 0.25 -3.65
N MET A 40 6.91 -0.25 -4.66
CA MET A 40 7.81 -1.41 -4.53
C MET A 40 8.77 -1.32 -3.35
N THR A 41 9.43 -0.17 -3.15
CA THR A 41 10.37 0.02 -2.04
C THR A 41 9.67 0.03 -0.68
N GLY A 42 8.52 0.70 -0.57
CA GLY A 42 7.76 0.78 0.68
C GLY A 42 7.22 -0.58 1.11
N LEU A 43 6.66 -1.34 0.18
CA LEU A 43 6.17 -2.70 0.44
C LEU A 43 7.30 -3.65 0.82
N ASN A 44 8.44 -3.60 0.11
CA ASN A 44 9.60 -4.41 0.46
C ASN A 44 10.12 -4.09 1.88
N ALA A 45 10.19 -2.80 2.23
CA ALA A 45 10.57 -2.39 3.58
C ALA A 45 9.58 -2.92 4.64
N ALA A 46 8.27 -2.78 4.39
CA ALA A 46 7.23 -3.27 5.30
C ALA A 46 7.31 -4.78 5.52
N ILE A 47 7.54 -5.55 4.45
CA ILE A 47 7.70 -7.02 4.51
C ILE A 47 8.92 -7.39 5.36
N GLU A 48 10.08 -6.77 5.13
CA GLU A 48 11.29 -7.08 5.87
C GLU A 48 11.21 -6.68 7.35
N LEU A 49 10.53 -5.56 7.66
CA LEU A 49 10.25 -5.17 9.05
C LEU A 49 9.27 -6.15 9.71
N ARG A 50 8.22 -6.59 9.01
CA ARG A 50 7.26 -7.54 9.55
C ARG A 50 7.90 -8.90 9.85
N LYS A 51 8.80 -9.37 8.98
CA LYS A 51 9.61 -10.60 9.20
C LYS A 51 10.49 -10.51 10.45
N LYS A 52 10.94 -9.31 10.82
CA LYS A 52 11.72 -9.06 12.05
C LYS A 52 10.86 -8.94 13.31
N GLY A 53 9.53 -9.03 13.19
CA GLY A 53 8.61 -9.04 14.32
C GLY A 53 7.94 -7.70 14.63
N TYR A 54 8.23 -6.63 13.88
CA TYR A 54 7.60 -5.33 14.09
C TYR A 54 6.14 -5.33 13.62
N SER A 55 5.29 -4.60 14.34
CA SER A 55 4.00 -4.13 13.83
C SER A 55 4.25 -2.98 12.85
N VAL A 56 3.69 -3.09 11.64
CA VAL A 56 3.95 -2.14 10.55
C VAL A 56 2.64 -1.70 9.93
N VAL A 57 2.49 -0.39 9.76
CA VAL A 57 1.39 0.24 9.01
C VAL A 57 1.95 0.84 7.73
N VAL A 58 1.25 0.67 6.60
CA VAL A 58 1.57 1.30 5.32
C VAL A 58 0.45 2.27 4.95
N LEU A 59 0.79 3.50 4.59
CA LEU A 59 -0.15 4.50 4.11
C LEU A 59 0.20 4.90 2.67
N GLU A 60 -0.76 4.78 1.75
CA GLU A 60 -0.63 5.22 0.36
C GLU A 60 -1.73 6.25 0.04
N SER A 61 -1.35 7.26 -0.73
CA SER A 61 -2.21 8.34 -1.22
C SER A 61 -3.08 7.93 -2.41
N GLN A 62 -2.59 6.97 -3.21
CA GLN A 62 -3.26 6.40 -4.37
C GLN A 62 -3.99 5.10 -4.00
N ARG A 63 -4.81 4.60 -4.92
CA ARG A 63 -5.58 3.35 -4.74
C ARG A 63 -4.80 2.12 -5.18
#